data_AF-A0A848U7I1-F1
#
_entry.id   AF-A0A848U7I1-F1
#
_cell.length_a   1.000
_cell.length_b   1.000
_cell.length_c   1.000
_cell.angle_alpha   90.00
_cell.angle_beta   90.00
_cell.angle_gamma   90.00
#
_symmetry.space_group_name_H-M   'P 1'
#
loop_
_entity.id
_entity.type
_entity.pdbx_description
1 polymer ?
#
loop_
_entity_poly.entity_id
_entity_poly.type
_entity_poly.pdbx_seq_one_letter_code
_entity_poly.pdbx_strand_id
1 'polypeptide(L)' 'MSKLSPELLAQVRNRFAQVDHCPQQGKRIFFENAGGALTLKSVAESSRRFAEIPDNQGRDNPGSIELVRII' A
#
# COMPACT_ATOMS: atom_id res chain seq x y z
N MET A 1 11.59 -16.33 23.77
CA MET A 1 11.98 -14.90 23.69
C MET A 1 11.44 -14.32 22.40
N SER A 2 10.86 -13.12 22.42
CA SER A 2 10.45 -12.42 21.18
C SER A 2 11.69 -12.15 20.32
N LYS A 3 11.66 -12.51 19.03
CA LYS A 3 12.76 -12.27 18.09
C LYS A 3 12.87 -10.81 17.63
N LEU A 4 11.88 -9.98 17.93
CA LEU A 4 11.81 -8.57 17.53
C LEU A 4 11.73 -7.69 18.77
N SER A 5 12.45 -6.57 18.76
CA SER A 5 12.28 -5.55 19.80
C SER A 5 10.92 -4.87 19.66
N PRO A 6 10.34 -4.36 20.76
CA PRO A 6 9.09 -3.60 20.71
C PRO A 6 9.15 -2.41 19.75
N GLU A 7 10.30 -1.74 19.69
CA GLU A 7 10.53 -0.57 18.82
C GLU A 7 10.50 -0.98 17.35
N LEU A 8 11.17 -2.08 17.00
CA LEU A 8 11.17 -2.60 15.64
C LEU A 8 9.76 -3.05 15.22
N LEU A 9 9.02 -3.70 16.11
CA LEU A 9 7.64 -4.08 15.85
C LEU A 9 6.75 -2.85 15.61
N ALA A 10 6.90 -1.80 16.42
CA ALA A 10 6.18 -0.54 16.24
C ALA A 10 6.52 0.13 14.90
N GLN A 11 7.80 0.15 14.52
CA GLN A 11 8.25 0.69 13.23
C GLN A 11 7.65 -0.07 12.05
N VAL A 12 7.63 -1.40 12.09
CA VAL A 12 7.02 -2.22 11.03
C VAL A 12 5.51 -1.96 10.95
N ARG A 13 4.81 -1.98 12.09
CA ARG A 13 3.35 -1.72 12.14
C ARG A 13 2.99 -0.36 11.56
N ASN A 14 3.80 0.67 11.83
CA ASN A 14 3.56 2.02 11.33
C ASN A 14 3.67 2.15 9.80
N ARG A 15 4.26 1.18 9.10
CA ARG A 15 4.32 1.19 7.62
C ARG A 15 3.02 0.79 6.95
N PHE A 16 2.14 0.09 7.66
CA PHE A 16 0.85 -0.34 7.13
C PHE A 16 -0.20 0.76 7.28
N ALA A 17 -1.02 0.93 6.25
CA ALA A 17 -2.22 1.76 6.32
C ALA A 17 -3.28 1.06 7.18
N GLN A 18 -4.01 1.83 8.00
CA GLN A 18 -5.16 1.34 8.77
C GLN A 18 -4.83 0.14 9.69
N VAL A 19 -3.60 0.09 10.25
CA VAL A 19 -3.08 -1.07 10.99
C VAL A 19 -3.84 -1.35 12.30
N ASP A 20 -4.34 -0.31 12.95
CA ASP A 20 -5.03 -0.34 14.24
C ASP A 20 -6.43 0.29 14.20
N HIS A 21 -6.86 0.74 13.02
CA HIS A 21 -8.11 1.44 12.80
C HIS A 21 -8.82 0.90 11.55
N CYS A 22 -10.13 0.78 11.62
CA CYS A 22 -11.04 0.55 10.52
C CYS A 22 -11.85 1.84 10.33
N PRO A 23 -11.87 2.45 9.13
CA PRO A 23 -12.60 3.69 8.89
C PRO A 23 -14.09 3.63 9.22
N GLN A 24 -14.71 2.43 9.19
CA GLN A 24 -16.13 2.23 9.48
C GLN A 24 -16.41 1.84 10.94
N GLN A 25 -15.45 1.18 11.63
CA GLN A 25 -15.71 0.53 12.92
C GLN A 25 -14.79 1.02 14.05
N GLY A 26 -13.84 1.91 13.79
CA GLY A 26 -12.92 2.41 14.81
C GLY A 26 -11.75 1.45 15.07
N LYS A 27 -11.33 1.32 16.33
CA LYS A 27 -10.14 0.54 16.70
C LYS A 27 -10.29 -0.94 16.32
N ARG A 28 -9.29 -1.53 15.67
CA ARG A 28 -9.31 -2.90 15.14
C ARG A 28 -8.00 -3.65 15.42
N ILE A 29 -8.10 -4.98 15.56
CA ILE A 29 -6.96 -5.90 15.43
C ILE A 29 -7.20 -6.77 14.19
N PHE A 30 -6.26 -6.77 13.24
CA PHE A 30 -6.40 -7.51 11.97
C PHE A 30 -5.82 -8.93 12.09
N PHE A 31 -6.69 -9.95 12.06
CA PHE A 31 -6.30 -11.36 12.13
C PHE A 31 -6.69 -12.18 10.87
N GLU A 32 -7.31 -11.56 9.88
CA GLU A 32 -7.82 -12.25 8.67
C GLU A 32 -6.77 -12.34 7.53
N ASN A 33 -5.51 -12.61 7.86
CA ASN A 33 -4.42 -12.58 6.87
C ASN A 33 -4.54 -13.64 5.76
N ALA A 34 -5.41 -14.64 5.93
CA ALA A 34 -5.69 -15.64 4.91
C ALA A 34 -6.59 -15.11 3.77
N GLY A 35 -7.49 -14.16 4.08
CA GLY A 35 -8.41 -13.56 3.12
C GLY A 35 -7.86 -12.31 2.44
N GLY A 36 -6.85 -11.67 3.03
CA GLY A 36 -6.21 -10.47 2.47
C GLY A 36 -5.06 -9.97 3.33
N ALA A 37 -4.42 -8.89 2.90
CA ALA A 37 -3.29 -8.28 3.60
C ALA A 37 -3.53 -6.79 3.89
N LEU A 38 -2.86 -6.28 4.92
CA LEU A 38 -2.74 -4.83 5.11
C LEU A 38 -1.85 -4.24 4.01
N THR A 39 -2.25 -3.09 3.49
CA THR A 39 -1.47 -2.37 2.45
C THR A 39 -0.40 -1.50 3.10
N LEU A 40 0.81 -1.51 2.55
CA LEU A 40 1.84 -0.54 2.93
C LEU A 40 1.45 0.87 2.45
N LYS A 41 1.71 1.89 3.29
CA LYS A 41 1.47 3.30 2.94
C LYS A 41 2.17 3.69 1.64
N SER A 42 3.42 3.25 1.45
CA SER A 42 4.20 3.52 0.24
C SER A 42 3.59 2.90 -1.03
N VAL A 43 2.98 1.72 -0.92
CA VAL A 43 2.29 1.08 -2.05
C VAL A 43 1.06 1.88 -2.43
N ALA A 44 0.27 2.34 -1.46
CA ALA A 44 -0.87 3.20 -1.71
C ALA A 44 -0.46 4.55 -2.37
N GLU A 45 0.65 5.14 -1.94
CA GLU A 45 1.22 6.35 -2.55
C GLU A 45 1.65 6.11 -4.00
N SER A 46 2.33 4.99 -4.29
CA SER A 46 2.70 4.61 -5.65
C SER A 46 1.46 4.42 -6.53
N SER A 47 0.44 3.70 -6.06
CA SER A 47 -0.82 3.54 -6.79
C SER A 47 -1.48 4.88 -7.09
N ARG A 48 -1.56 5.77 -6.10
CA ARG A 48 -2.12 7.12 -6.28
C ARG A 48 -1.35 7.89 -7.36
N ARG A 49 -0.02 7.90 -7.29
CA ARG A 49 0.83 8.62 -8.25
C ARG A 49 0.57 8.21 -9.70
N PHE A 50 0.42 6.91 -9.97
CA PHE A 50 0.17 6.45 -11.34
C PHE A 50 -1.29 6.63 -11.77
N ALA A 51 -2.25 6.55 -10.84
CA ALA A 51 -3.66 6.80 -11.14
C ALA A 51 -3.96 8.27 -11.50
N GLU A 52 -3.12 9.21 -11.07
CA GLU A 52 -3.23 10.64 -11.38
C GLU A 52 -2.75 10.99 -12.81
N ILE A 53 -2.10 10.07 -13.52
CA ILE A 53 -1.61 10.31 -14.88
C ILE A 53 -2.81 10.21 -15.85
N PRO A 54 -3.10 11.25 -16.65
CA PRO A 54 -4.25 11.26 -17.55
C PRO A 54 -3.97 10.51 -18.87
N ASP A 55 -3.38 9.32 -18.78
CA ASP A 55 -3.09 8.47 -19.93
C ASP A 55 -3.15 6.98 -19.56
N ASN A 56 -3.16 6.11 -20.57
CA ASN A 56 -3.24 4.66 -20.41
C ASN A 56 -2.22 3.95 -21.30
N GLN A 57 -1.89 2.71 -20.98
CA GLN A 57 -1.04 1.85 -21.81
C GLN A 57 -1.66 1.56 -23.19
N GLY A 58 -0.83 1.34 -24.21
CA GLY A 58 -1.26 0.86 -25.53
C GLY A 58 -1.59 1.95 -26.58
N ARG A 59 -1.21 3.20 -26.35
CA ARG A 59 -1.33 4.31 -27.32
C ARG A 59 0.04 4.66 -27.88
N ASP A 60 0.07 5.13 -29.13
CA ASP A 60 1.29 5.62 -29.77
C ASP A 60 1.59 7.07 -29.34
N ASN A 61 1.96 7.24 -28.08
CA ASN A 61 2.40 8.53 -27.54
C ASN A 61 3.44 8.32 -26.41
N PRO A 62 4.25 9.33 -26.08
CA PRO A 62 5.32 9.19 -25.08
C PRO A 62 4.84 8.81 -23.68
N GLY A 63 3.69 9.33 -23.23
CA GLY A 63 3.13 9.03 -21.92
C GLY A 63 2.71 7.57 -21.80
N SER A 64 2.01 7.07 -22.80
CA SER A 64 1.60 5.66 -22.88
C SER A 64 2.79 4.69 -22.93
N ILE A 65 3.82 5.02 -23.72
CA ILE A 65 5.06 4.23 -23.80
C ILE A 65 5.76 4.17 -22.43
N GLU A 66 5.83 5.30 -21.73
CA GLU A 66 6.44 5.36 -20.40
C GLU A 66 5.64 4.59 -19.35
N LEU A 67 4.30 4.61 -19.43
CA LEU A 67 3.43 3.82 -18.56
C LEU A 67 3.63 2.31 -18.76
N VAL A 68 3.85 1.83 -19.99
CA VAL A 68 4.21 0.42 -20.25
C VAL A 68 5.59 0.08 -19.71
N ARG A 69 6.53 1.02 -19.75
CA ARG A 69 7.89 0.81 -19.24
C ARG A 69 7.92 0.68 -17.70
N ILE A 70 7.07 1.42 -16.99
CA ILE A 70 7.10 1.52 -15.53
C ILE A 70 6.10 0.56 -14.84
N ILE A 71 4.95 0.26 -15.45
CA ILE A 71 3.83 -0.52 -14.88
C ILE A 71 3.69 -1.86 -15.61
#